data_AF-A0A3A5ICZ8-F1
#
_entry.id   AF-A0A3A5ICZ8-F1
#
_cell.length_a   1.000
_cell.length_b   1.000
_cell.length_c   1.000
_cell.angle_alpha   90.00
_cell.angle_beta   90.00
_cell.angle_gamma   90.00
#
_symmetry.space_group_name_H-M   'P 1'
#
loop_
_entity.id
_entity.type
_entity.pdbx_description
1 polymer ?
#
loop_
_entity_poly.entity_id
_entity_poly.type
_entity_poly.pdbx_seq_one_letter_code
_entity_poly.pdbx_strand_id
1 'polypeptide(L)'
;MHDYIKERTIRIGKYIVETRKTVRVIAKEFGVSKSTVHKDLTERLPEVNPELAQQVKEILDYHKSIRHLRGGEATKKKYSDALRKASGSGAEV
;
A
#
# COMPACT_ATOMS: atom_id res chain seq x y z
N MET A 1 19.25 5.53 15.39
CA MET A 1 18.02 4.85 14.92
C MET A 1 17.75 3.69 15.86
N HIS A 2 16.57 3.60 16.46
CA HIS A 2 16.25 2.50 17.37
C HIS A 2 16.13 1.17 16.61
N ASP A 3 16.65 0.08 17.17
CA ASP A 3 16.72 -1.23 16.51
C ASP A 3 15.33 -1.76 16.10
N TYR A 4 14.29 -1.48 16.88
CA TYR A 4 12.91 -1.83 16.54
C TYR A 4 12.43 -1.23 15.21
N ILE A 5 12.93 -0.04 14.83
CA ILE A 5 12.57 0.61 13.56
C ILE A 5 13.29 -0.09 12.42
N LYS A 6 14.56 -0.46 12.59
CA LYS A 6 15.33 -1.17 11.55
C LYS A 6 14.67 -2.51 11.22
N GLU A 7 14.33 -3.31 12.24
CA GLU A 7 13.64 -4.58 12.05
C GLU A 7 12.27 -4.43 11.41
N ARG A 8 11.49 -3.43 11.82
CA ARG A 8 10.20 -3.14 11.18
C ARG A 8 10.38 -2.82 9.70
N THR A 9 11.33 -1.94 9.37
CA THR A 9 11.60 -1.52 8.00
C THR A 9 12.00 -2.71 7.11
N ILE A 10 12.88 -3.59 7.60
CA ILE A 10 13.26 -4.80 6.85
C ILE A 10 12.06 -5.73 6.66
N ARG A 11 11.24 -5.96 7.71
CA ARG A 11 10.05 -6.82 7.61
C ARG A 11 9.06 -6.30 6.58
N ILE A 12 8.76 -5.01 6.61
CA ILE A 12 7.87 -4.36 5.62
C ILE A 12 8.46 -4.47 4.22
N GLY A 13 9.78 -4.24 4.07
CA GLY A 13 10.48 -4.35 2.79
C GLY A 13 10.45 -5.76 2.21
N LYS A 14 10.63 -6.80 3.02
CA LYS A 14 10.52 -8.19 2.56
C LYS A 14 9.08 -8.52 2.18
N TYR A 15 8.13 -8.10 3.01
CA TYR A 15 6.72 -8.39 2.81
C TYR A 15 6.15 -7.75 1.53
N ILE A 16 6.57 -6.53 1.18
CA ILE A 16 6.13 -5.89 -0.08
C ILE A 16 6.71 -6.61 -1.30
N VAL A 17 7.94 -7.12 -1.22
CA VAL A 17 8.55 -7.90 -2.32
C VAL A 17 7.84 -9.22 -2.52
N GLU A 18 7.53 -9.92 -1.43
CA GLU A 18 6.84 -11.22 -1.46
C GLU A 18 5.39 -11.10 -1.92
N THR A 19 4.63 -10.15 -1.35
CA THR A 19 3.19 -10.04 -1.63
C THR A 19 2.84 -9.12 -2.80
N ARG A 20 3.79 -8.27 -3.22
CA ARG A 20 3.57 -7.19 -4.20
C ARG A 20 2.35 -6.33 -3.90
N LYS A 21 1.94 -6.25 -2.63
CA LYS A 21 0.80 -5.43 -2.19
C LYS A 21 1.15 -3.95 -2.20
N THR A 22 0.11 -3.14 -2.18
CA THR A 22 0.29 -1.68 -2.16
C THR A 22 0.56 -1.18 -0.74
N VAL A 23 1.26 -0.04 -0.64
CA VAL A 23 1.58 0.62 0.65
C VAL A 23 0.36 0.81 1.55
N ARG A 24 -0.82 1.05 0.96
CA ARG A 24 -2.08 1.23 1.73
C ARG A 24 -2.58 -0.07 2.36
N VAL A 25 -2.39 -1.21 1.69
CA VAL A 25 -2.78 -2.52 2.23
C VAL A 25 -1.82 -2.93 3.33
N ILE A 26 -0.51 -2.81 3.06
CA ILE A 26 0.54 -3.12 4.02
C ILE A 26 0.39 -2.28 5.29
N ALA A 27 0.09 -0.98 5.15
CA ALA A 27 -0.18 -0.12 6.30
C ALA A 27 -1.29 -0.66 7.21
N LYS A 28 -2.39 -1.17 6.64
CA LYS A 28 -3.49 -1.77 7.40
C LYS A 28 -3.07 -3.07 8.09
N GLU A 29 -2.34 -3.93 7.40
CA GLU A 29 -1.91 -5.24 7.93
C GLU A 29 -0.87 -5.09 9.05
N PHE A 30 0.02 -4.10 8.95
CA PHE A 30 1.04 -3.82 9.96
C PHE A 30 0.58 -2.87 11.07
N GLY A 31 -0.69 -2.42 11.03
CA GLY A 31 -1.24 -1.52 12.05
C GLY A 31 -0.55 -0.15 12.13
N VAL A 32 -0.01 0.34 11.02
CA VAL A 32 0.73 1.61 10.95
C VAL A 32 0.14 2.54 9.89
N SER A 33 0.47 3.82 9.97
CA SER A 33 -0.01 4.77 8.96
C SER A 33 0.70 4.54 7.61
N LYS A 34 0.00 4.85 6.51
CA LYS A 34 0.59 4.84 5.16
C LYS A 34 1.86 5.70 5.09
N SER A 35 1.87 6.87 5.74
CA SER A 35 3.02 7.78 5.75
C SER A 35 4.22 7.14 6.45
N THR A 36 3.97 6.44 7.57
CA THR A 36 5.00 5.68 8.30
C THR A 36 5.63 4.61 7.42
N VAL A 37 4.82 3.80 6.75
CA VAL A 37 5.33 2.77 5.82
C VAL A 37 6.14 3.41 4.69
N HIS A 38 5.66 4.53 4.14
CA HIS A 38 6.36 5.21 3.06
C HIS A 38 7.74 5.71 3.50
N LYS A 39 7.82 6.41 4.64
CA LYS A 39 9.10 6.86 5.22
C LYS A 39 10.04 5.69 5.52
N ASP A 40 9.51 4.61 6.09
CA ASP A 40 10.29 3.41 6.36
C ASP A 40 10.89 2.84 5.07
N LEU A 41 10.11 2.75 3.98
CA LEU A 41 10.57 2.16 2.72
C LEU A 41 11.45 3.09 1.88
N THR A 42 11.21 4.40 1.88
CA THR A 42 11.92 5.33 0.98
C THR A 42 13.08 6.07 1.62
N GLU A 43 13.04 6.31 2.93
CA GLU A 43 14.10 7.03 3.64
C GLU A 43 14.98 6.06 4.45
N ARG A 44 14.36 5.11 5.17
CA ARG A 44 15.09 4.26 6.15
C ARG A 44 15.61 2.95 5.57
N LEU A 45 14.86 2.33 4.67
CA LEU A 45 15.24 1.04 4.07
C LEU A 45 16.55 1.15 3.26
N PRO A 46 16.80 2.21 2.46
CA PRO A 46 18.07 2.35 1.75
C PRO A 46 19.30 2.40 2.67
N GLU A 47 19.17 2.99 3.86
CA GLU A 47 20.25 3.07 4.85
C GLU A 47 20.55 1.71 5.50
N VAL A 48 19.55 0.83 5.58
CA VAL A 48 19.65 -0.46 6.28
C VAL A 48 19.92 -1.62 5.31
N ASN A 49 19.25 -1.63 4.17
CA ASN A 49 19.39 -2.65 3.13
C ASN A 49 19.09 -2.02 1.74
N PRO A 50 20.11 -1.54 1.02
CA PRO A 50 19.95 -0.86 -0.27
C PRO A 50 19.46 -1.80 -1.38
N GLU A 51 19.84 -3.07 -1.35
CA GLU A 51 19.40 -4.07 -2.33
C GLU A 51 17.89 -4.33 -2.23
N LEU A 52 17.40 -4.52 -1.00
CA LEU A 52 15.97 -4.66 -0.74
C LEU A 52 15.23 -3.37 -1.11
N ALA A 53 15.78 -2.20 -0.81
CA ALA A 53 15.17 -0.93 -1.18
C ALA A 53 14.96 -0.78 -2.69
N GLN A 54 15.90 -1.27 -3.51
CA GLN A 54 15.79 -1.24 -4.97
C GLN A 54 14.62 -2.11 -5.46
N GLN A 55 14.47 -3.33 -4.92
CA GLN A 55 13.34 -4.22 -5.25
C GLN A 55 11.99 -3.59 -4.84
N VAL A 56 11.93 -2.98 -3.66
CA VAL A 56 10.74 -2.27 -3.20
C VAL A 56 10.40 -1.11 -4.15
N LYS A 57 11.41 -0.34 -4.57
CA LYS A 57 11.23 0.82 -5.45
C LYS A 57 10.57 0.42 -6.77
N GLU A 58 11.00 -0.67 -7.39
CA GLU A 58 10.40 -1.19 -8.63
C GLU A 58 8.90 -1.49 -8.47
N ILE A 59 8.51 -2.10 -7.36
CA ILE A 59 7.10 -2.40 -7.06
C ILE A 59 6.30 -1.11 -6.82
N LEU A 60 6.89 -0.13 -6.13
CA LEU A 60 6.24 1.17 -5.92
C LEU A 60 6.04 1.92 -7.24
N ASP A 61 7.02 1.88 -8.13
CA ASP A 61 6.97 2.55 -9.43
C ASP A 61 5.99 1.85 -10.38
N TYR A 62 5.94 0.52 -10.37
CA TYR A 62 4.89 -0.24 -11.04
C TYR A 62 3.50 0.22 -10.58
N HIS A 63 3.25 0.29 -9.28
CA HIS A 63 1.97 0.76 -8.74
C HIS A 63 1.65 2.22 -9.08
N LYS A 64 2.66 3.09 -9.24
CA LYS A 64 2.45 4.45 -9.73
C LYS A 64 2.03 4.45 -11.20
N SER A 65 2.66 3.62 -12.03
CA SER A 65 2.36 3.55 -13.47
C SER A 65 0.90 3.14 -13.73
N ILE A 66 0.38 2.16 -12.98
CA ILE A 66 -1.01 1.68 -13.13
C ILE A 66 -2.03 2.45 -12.29
N ARG A 67 -1.61 3.51 -11.57
CA ARG A 67 -2.48 4.25 -10.64
C ARG A 67 -3.72 4.80 -11.33
N HIS A 68 -3.58 5.28 -12.56
CA HIS A 68 -4.67 5.88 -13.32
C HIS A 68 -5.79 4.88 -13.62
N LEU A 69 -5.45 3.63 -13.95
CA LEU A 69 -6.42 2.54 -14.16
C LEU A 69 -7.23 2.30 -12.88
N ARG A 70 -6.54 2.18 -11.75
CA ARG A 70 -7.18 1.98 -10.43
C ARG A 70 -8.00 3.19 -10.00
N GLY A 71 -7.59 4.40 -10.39
CA GLY A 71 -8.36 5.62 -10.19
C GLY A 71 -9.68 5.60 -10.96
N GLY A 72 -9.66 5.16 -12.22
CA GLY A 72 -10.87 4.95 -13.02
C GLY A 72 -11.82 3.94 -12.39
N GLU A 73 -11.30 2.79 -11.94
CA GLU A 73 -12.09 1.77 -11.22
C GLU A 73 -12.69 2.31 -9.91
N ALA A 74 -11.93 3.11 -9.15
CA ALA A 74 -12.42 3.71 -7.91
C ALA A 74 -13.58 4.68 -8.16
N THR A 75 -13.49 5.50 -9.21
CA THR A 75 -14.59 6.38 -9.62
C THR A 75 -15.81 5.57 -10.04
N LYS A 76 -15.64 4.60 -10.94
CA LYS A 76 -16.74 3.71 -11.37
C LYS A 76 -17.43 3.07 -10.17
N LYS A 77 -16.66 2.48 -9.25
CA LYS A 77 -17.18 1.87 -8.03
C LYS A 77 -17.94 2.86 -7.15
N LYS A 78 -17.41 4.07 -6.93
CA LYS A 78 -18.09 5.12 -6.14
C LYS A 78 -19.49 5.42 -6.68
N TYR A 79 -19.63 5.58 -8.00
CA TYR A 79 -20.92 5.90 -8.62
C TYR A 79 -21.83 4.68 -8.71
N SER A 80 -21.31 3.48 -9.00
CA SER A 80 -22.09 2.24 -8.95
C SER A 80 -22.63 1.95 -7.54
N ASP A 81 -21.82 2.14 -6.49
CA ASP A 81 -22.24 1.99 -5.11
C ASP A 81 -23.28 3.06 -4.72
N ALA A 82 -23.13 4.29 -5.21
CA ALA A 82 -24.12 5.35 -5.01
C ALA A 82 -25.46 5.02 -5.69
N LEU A 83 -25.43 4.52 -6.93
CA LEU A 83 -26.61 4.07 -7.67
C LEU A 83 -27.31 2.90 -6.96
N ARG A 84 -26.55 1.91 -6.48
CA ARG A 84 -27.09 0.75 -5.76
C ARG A 84 -27.73 1.11 -4.41
N LYS A 85 -27.19 2.14 -3.73
CA LYS A 85 -27.80 2.72 -2.53
C LYS A 85 -29.07 3.51 -2.85
N ALA A 86 -29.10 4.23 -3.98
CA ALA A 86 -30.27 5.00 -4.40
C ALA A 86 -31.43 4.11 -4.88
N SER A 87 -31.15 2.92 -5.41
CA SER A 87 -32.15 1.96 -5.90
C SER A 87 -32.77 1.05 -4.82
N GLY A 88 -32.53 1.32 -3.53
CA GLY A 88 -33.31 0.72 -2.45
C GLY A 88 -33.10 -0.78 -2.18
N SER A 89 -32.01 -1.40 -2.67
CA SER A 89 -31.63 -2.77 -2.27
C SER A 89 -30.86 -2.80 -0.94
N GLY A 90 -31.37 -2.05 0.03
CA GLY A 90 -30.99 -2.11 1.44
C GLY A 90 -32.08 -2.79 2.24
N ALA A 91 -32.34 -4.06 1.98
CA ALA A 91 -33.09 -4.93 2.86
C ALA A 91 -32.54 -6.37 2.75
N GLU A 92 -31.90 -6.79 3.85
CA GLU A 92 -31.76 -8.15 4.37
C GLU A 92 -30.88 -9.16 3.61
N VAL A 93 -29.70 -9.48 4.18
CA VAL A 93 -29.51 -10.44 5.28
C VAL A 93 -28.26 -10.10 6.09
#